data_AF-A0A314ZWU4-F1
#
_entry.id   AF-A0A314ZWU4-F1
#
_cell.length_a   1.000
_cell.length_b   1.000
_cell.length_c   1.000
_cell.angle_alpha   90.00
_cell.angle_beta   90.00
_cell.angle_gamma   90.00
#
_symmetry.space_group_name_H-M   'P 1'
#
loop_
_entity.id
_entity.type
_entity.pdbx_description
1 polymer ?
#
loop_
_entity_poly.entity_id
_entity_poly.type
_entity_poly.pdbx_seq_one_letter_code
_entity_poly.pdbx_strand_id
1 'polypeptide(L)'
;MAVLEGLIFYSDLRVAMNCGLCLSMILGWELPGMQGTIVITKNHWSRMIVEELAMSLAVPCLASKSFINLHKPAIHVAVTLLKLPKVPEWMRSVFDDSCISGIIQNLAANNLSTEIVLLFRALLNSEYLKAEQICSVNQLLQACRKQKYTDNSQDESAKA
;
A
#
# COMPACT_ATOMS: atom_id res chain seq x y z
N MET A 1 1.70 -12.58 16.89
CA MET A 1 1.66 -11.84 15.60
C MET A 1 2.52 -12.50 14.53
N ALA A 2 3.73 -12.96 14.83
CA ALA A 2 4.68 -13.55 13.86
C ALA A 2 4.10 -14.53 12.83
N VAL A 3 3.15 -15.41 13.22
CA VAL A 3 2.47 -16.31 12.27
C VAL A 3 1.64 -15.55 11.24
N LEU A 4 0.83 -14.58 11.66
CA LEU A 4 0.04 -13.74 10.74
C LEU A 4 0.94 -12.89 9.84
N GLU A 5 2.02 -12.38 10.40
CA GLU A 5 3.02 -11.56 9.69
C GLU A 5 3.75 -12.36 8.63
N GLY A 6 4.16 -13.59 8.93
CA GLY A 6 4.75 -14.49 7.94
C GLY A 6 3.75 -14.91 6.86
N LEU A 7 2.49 -15.13 7.22
CA LEU A 7 1.44 -15.55 6.28
C LEU A 7 1.03 -14.46 5.28
N ILE A 8 1.42 -13.20 5.49
CA ILE A 8 1.27 -12.14 4.48
C ILE A 8 2.09 -12.46 3.21
N PHE A 9 3.19 -13.20 3.35
CA PHE A 9 4.04 -13.63 2.25
C PHE A 9 3.66 -15.00 1.70
N TYR A 10 2.52 -15.56 2.13
CA TYR A 10 2.06 -16.86 1.68
C TYR A 10 1.51 -16.81 0.25
N SER A 11 1.75 -17.86 -0.54
CA SER A 11 1.42 -17.88 -1.97
C SER A 11 -0.09 -17.87 -2.26
N ASP A 12 -0.94 -18.36 -1.35
CA ASP A 12 -2.39 -18.22 -1.48
C ASP A 12 -2.83 -16.80 -1.09
N LEU A 13 -3.22 -16.00 -2.09
CA LEU A 13 -3.65 -14.62 -1.93
C LEU A 13 -4.82 -14.48 -0.94
N ARG A 14 -5.75 -15.44 -0.86
CA ARG A 14 -6.89 -15.35 0.08
C ARG A 14 -6.40 -15.50 1.51
N VAL A 15 -5.50 -16.44 1.76
CA VAL A 15 -4.87 -16.62 3.06
C VAL A 15 -4.08 -15.37 3.44
N ALA A 16 -3.23 -14.88 2.53
CA ALA A 16 -2.42 -13.68 2.75
C ALA A 16 -3.30 -12.45 3.02
N MET A 17 -4.37 -12.24 2.24
CA MET A 17 -5.32 -11.14 2.43
C MET A 17 -6.01 -11.21 3.79
N ASN A 18 -6.54 -12.38 4.17
CA ASN A 18 -7.17 -12.56 5.47
C ASN A 18 -6.19 -12.27 6.61
N CYS A 19 -4.94 -12.75 6.48
CA CYS A 19 -3.90 -12.49 7.47
C CYS A 19 -3.53 -10.99 7.54
N GLY A 20 -3.41 -10.32 6.39
CA GLY A 20 -3.15 -8.88 6.31
C GLY A 20 -4.27 -8.04 6.94
N LEU A 21 -5.53 -8.41 6.72
CA LEU A 21 -6.69 -7.75 7.33
C LEU A 21 -6.76 -7.99 8.84
N CYS A 22 -6.56 -9.23 9.30
CA CYS A 22 -6.50 -9.56 10.74
C CYS A 22 -5.36 -8.80 11.43
N LEU A 23 -4.17 -8.79 10.83
CA LEU A 23 -3.02 -8.04 11.37
C LEU A 23 -3.32 -6.54 11.43
N SER A 24 -3.93 -5.99 10.38
CA SER A 24 -4.36 -4.58 10.35
C SER A 24 -5.36 -4.26 11.47
N MET A 25 -6.30 -5.15 11.76
CA MET A 25 -7.26 -4.98 12.85
C MET A 25 -6.56 -4.98 14.21
N ILE A 26 -5.64 -5.93 14.44
CA ILE A 26 -4.85 -6.00 15.68
C ILE A 26 -4.03 -4.72 15.87
N LEU A 27 -3.27 -4.30 14.84
CA LEU A 27 -2.45 -3.09 14.88
C LEU A 27 -3.29 -1.82 15.11
N GLY A 28 -4.49 -1.74 14.51
CA GLY A 28 -5.40 -0.62 14.68
C GLY A 28 -6.07 -0.55 16.05
N TRP A 29 -6.12 -1.67 16.79
CA TRP A 29 -6.75 -1.76 18.11
C TRP A 29 -5.81 -1.48 19.27
N GLU A 30 -4.49 -1.61 19.09
CA GLU A 30 -3.51 -1.46 20.18
C GLU A 30 -3.38 -0.02 20.76
N LEU A 31 -4.30 0.94 20.48
CA LEU A 31 -4.01 2.37 20.69
C LEU A 31 -5.09 3.34 21.25
N PRO A 32 -5.95 2.96 22.21
CA PRO A 32 -6.07 3.91 23.32
C PRO A 32 -6.16 3.24 24.69
N GLY A 33 -5.08 3.37 25.48
CA GLY A 33 -5.09 3.15 26.93
C GLY A 33 -4.48 1.84 27.43
N MET A 34 -4.15 0.90 26.55
CA MET A 34 -3.42 -0.32 26.93
C MET A 34 -1.91 -0.02 26.83
N GLN A 35 -1.12 -0.43 27.82
CA GLN A 35 0.35 -0.29 27.89
C GLN A 35 1.11 -1.10 26.81
N GLY A 36 0.54 -1.23 25.60
CA GLY A 36 1.04 -1.95 24.43
C GLY A 36 1.88 -1.09 23.47
N THR A 37 2.21 0.15 23.83
CA THR A 37 3.03 1.07 23.00
C THR A 37 4.43 0.51 22.65
N ILE A 38 4.89 -0.51 23.38
CA ILE A 38 6.18 -1.19 23.20
C ILE A 38 6.14 -2.22 22.06
N VAL A 39 4.95 -2.74 21.69
CA VAL A 39 4.84 -3.87 20.75
C VAL A 39 5.03 -3.40 19.31
N ILE A 40 4.39 -2.30 18.89
CA ILE A 40 4.52 -1.77 17.51
C ILE A 40 5.92 -1.19 17.25
N THR A 41 6.54 -0.57 18.25
CA THR A 41 7.85 0.10 18.09
C THR A 41 9.03 -0.87 17.95
N LYS A 42 8.91 -2.12 18.41
CA LYS A 42 9.93 -3.17 18.26
C LYS A 42 9.58 -4.24 17.23
N ASN A 43 8.46 -4.08 16.52
CA ASN A 43 8.00 -5.08 15.57
C ASN A 43 8.74 -4.96 14.23
N HIS A 44 9.86 -5.68 14.11
CA HIS A 44 10.65 -5.76 12.88
C HIS A 44 9.85 -6.31 11.69
N TRP A 45 8.79 -7.09 11.92
CA TRP A 45 7.96 -7.63 10.85
C TRP A 45 7.15 -6.56 10.14
N SER A 46 6.50 -5.67 10.90
CA SER A 46 5.73 -4.57 10.31
C SER A 46 6.60 -3.68 9.43
N ARG A 47 7.83 -3.40 9.88
CA ARG A 47 8.81 -2.66 9.07
C ARG A 47 9.19 -3.42 7.80
N MET A 48 9.55 -4.69 7.91
CA MET A 48 9.93 -5.52 6.76
C MET A 48 8.80 -5.64 5.74
N ILE A 49 7.54 -5.82 6.17
CA ILE A 49 6.37 -5.87 5.29
C ILE A 49 6.24 -4.57 4.47
N VAL A 50 6.45 -3.43 5.10
CA VAL A 50 6.34 -2.12 4.43
C VAL A 50 7.56 -1.84 3.53
N GLU A 51 8.76 -2.26 3.94
CA GLU A 51 9.97 -2.14 3.10
C GLU A 51 9.85 -2.99 1.82
N GLU A 52 9.41 -4.23 1.93
CA GLU A 52 9.13 -5.09 0.78
C GLU A 52 8.01 -4.52 -0.10
N LEU A 53 6.94 -3.98 0.50
CA LEU A 53 5.88 -3.28 -0.24
C LEU A 53 6.44 -2.10 -1.04
N ALA A 54 7.20 -1.22 -0.38
CA ALA A 54 7.79 -0.05 -1.00
C ALA A 54 8.73 -0.42 -2.15
N MET A 55 9.63 -1.39 -1.93
CA MET A 55 10.54 -1.89 -2.96
C MET A 55 9.78 -2.46 -4.15
N SER A 56 8.77 -3.28 -3.88
CA SER A 56 8.01 -3.97 -4.93
C SER A 56 7.18 -3.04 -5.81
N LEU A 57 6.76 -1.88 -5.28
CA LEU A 57 6.03 -0.86 -6.04
C LEU A 57 6.97 0.16 -6.70
N ALA A 58 8.07 0.53 -6.04
CA ALA A 58 9.00 1.56 -6.53
C ALA A 58 10.01 1.02 -7.54
N VAL A 59 10.47 -0.23 -7.36
CA VAL A 59 11.47 -0.88 -8.20
C VAL A 59 11.07 -2.36 -8.42
N PRO A 60 10.01 -2.64 -9.20
CA PRO A 60 9.45 -3.99 -9.34
C PRO A 60 10.46 -5.05 -9.81
N CYS A 61 11.51 -4.66 -10.54
CA CYS A 61 12.56 -5.57 -11.02
C CYS A 61 13.48 -6.11 -9.91
N LEU A 62 13.51 -5.46 -8.74
CA LEU A 62 14.27 -5.89 -7.57
C LEU A 62 13.40 -6.58 -6.51
N ALA A 63 12.09 -6.67 -6.74
CA ALA A 63 11.15 -7.27 -5.80
C ALA A 63 11.41 -8.77 -5.63
N SER A 64 11.24 -9.27 -4.40
CA SER A 64 11.24 -10.70 -4.15
C SER A 64 10.15 -11.41 -4.97
N LYS A 65 10.48 -12.59 -5.51
CA LYS A 65 9.52 -13.43 -6.26
C LYS A 65 8.29 -13.80 -5.44
N SER A 66 8.43 -13.87 -4.12
CA SER A 66 7.32 -14.14 -3.19
C SER A 66 6.32 -12.99 -3.13
N PHE A 67 6.69 -11.77 -3.56
CA PHE A 67 5.88 -10.56 -3.41
C PHE A 67 5.22 -10.07 -4.70
N ILE A 68 5.57 -10.66 -5.86
CA ILE A 68 5.14 -10.19 -7.20
C ILE A 68 3.60 -10.11 -7.36
N ASN A 69 2.82 -10.80 -6.51
CA ASN A 69 1.36 -10.77 -6.54
C ASN A 69 0.68 -10.36 -5.20
N LEU A 70 1.45 -9.89 -4.19
CA LEU A 70 0.99 -9.75 -2.80
C LEU A 70 1.11 -8.33 -2.24
N HIS A 71 1.01 -7.29 -3.08
CA HIS A 71 0.99 -5.92 -2.57
C HIS A 71 -0.27 -5.64 -1.72
N LYS A 72 -1.42 -6.25 -2.07
CA LYS A 72 -2.71 -5.93 -1.44
C LYS A 72 -2.74 -6.18 0.08
N PRO A 73 -2.34 -7.36 0.61
CA PRO A 73 -2.30 -7.58 2.05
C PRO A 73 -1.37 -6.59 2.77
N ALA A 74 -0.18 -6.37 2.22
CA ALA A 74 0.81 -5.46 2.80
C ALA A 74 0.35 -3.99 2.77
N ILE A 75 -0.39 -3.58 1.74
CA ILE A 75 -0.99 -2.25 1.66
C ILE A 75 -1.96 -2.02 2.83
N HIS A 76 -2.78 -3.01 3.20
CA HIS A 76 -3.67 -2.87 4.35
C HIS A 76 -2.90 -2.63 5.65
N VAL A 77 -1.77 -3.33 5.84
CA VAL A 77 -0.89 -3.13 6.99
C VAL A 77 -0.29 -1.71 6.96
N ALA A 78 0.30 -1.30 5.84
CA ALA A 78 0.89 0.03 5.69
C ALA A 78 -0.13 1.16 5.93
N VAL A 79 -1.32 1.05 5.36
CA VAL A 79 -2.42 2.00 5.54
C VAL A 79 -2.85 2.09 7.00
N THR A 80 -2.90 0.96 7.70
CA THR A 80 -3.24 0.94 9.14
C THR A 80 -2.17 1.67 9.95
N LEU A 81 -0.89 1.39 9.71
CA LEU A 81 0.22 2.05 10.40
C LEU A 81 0.24 3.58 10.15
N LEU A 82 -0.06 4.02 8.92
CA LEU A 82 -0.16 5.44 8.57
C LEU A 82 -1.32 6.15 9.26
N LYS A 83 -2.39 5.41 9.62
CA LYS A 83 -3.58 5.95 10.29
C LYS A 83 -3.47 5.97 11.81
N LEU A 84 -2.39 5.42 12.38
CA LEU A 84 -2.19 5.46 13.83
C LEU A 84 -2.03 6.91 14.32
N PRO A 85 -2.56 7.26 15.51
CA PRO A 85 -2.35 8.57 16.13
C PRO A 85 -0.87 8.99 16.20
N LYS A 86 0.03 8.03 16.42
CA LYS A 86 1.48 8.21 16.25
C LYS A 86 1.99 7.22 15.21
N VAL A 87 2.23 7.70 13.99
CA VAL A 87 2.84 6.91 12.91
C VAL A 87 4.27 6.49 13.34
N PRO A 88 4.69 5.23 13.11
CA PRO A 88 6.05 4.81 13.42
C PRO A 88 7.10 5.65 12.67
N GLU A 89 8.11 6.15 13.38
CA GLU A 89 9.09 7.09 12.83
C GLU A 89 9.87 6.54 11.63
N TRP A 90 10.16 5.23 11.63
CA TRP A 90 10.84 4.54 10.53
C TRP A 90 10.02 4.54 9.22
N MET A 91 8.72 4.80 9.24
CA MET A 91 7.90 4.86 8.02
C MET A 91 8.39 5.95 7.08
N ARG A 92 8.92 7.08 7.60
CA ARG A 92 9.46 8.18 6.78
C ARG A 92 10.73 7.79 6.03
N SER A 93 11.54 6.86 6.56
CA SER A 93 12.70 6.36 5.83
C SER A 93 12.33 5.33 4.76
N VAL A 94 11.16 4.70 4.86
CA VAL A 94 10.69 3.73 3.86
C VAL A 94 9.95 4.42 2.72
N PHE A 95 9.02 5.32 3.05
CA PHE A 95 8.31 6.16 2.08
C PHE A 95 8.97 7.53 1.98
N ASP A 96 10.22 7.54 1.55
CA ASP A 96 10.92 8.78 1.24
C ASP A 96 10.50 9.34 -0.13
N ASP A 97 11.02 10.52 -0.49
CA ASP A 97 10.66 11.18 -1.74
C ASP A 97 10.98 10.33 -2.98
N SER A 98 12.12 9.62 -2.94
CA SER A 98 12.59 8.79 -4.05
C SER A 98 11.68 7.58 -4.24
N CYS A 99 11.37 6.89 -3.14
CA CYS A 99 10.45 5.76 -3.11
C CYS A 99 9.07 6.17 -3.64
N ILE A 100 8.45 7.21 -3.09
CA ILE A 100 7.10 7.65 -3.49
C ILE A 100 7.08 8.03 -4.98
N SER A 101 8.10 8.76 -5.45
CA SER A 101 8.21 9.13 -6.85
C SER A 101 8.38 7.90 -7.75
N GLY A 102 9.21 6.94 -7.33
CA GLY A 102 9.38 5.66 -8.01
C GLY A 102 8.09 4.86 -8.09
N ILE A 103 7.30 4.79 -7.00
CA ILE A 103 5.99 4.15 -7.00
C ILE A 103 5.09 4.81 -8.05
N ILE A 104 4.98 6.13 -8.05
CA ILE A 104 4.12 6.85 -9.00
C ILE A 104 4.55 6.59 -10.45
N GLN A 105 5.85 6.59 -10.72
CA GLN A 105 6.41 6.37 -12.07
C GLN A 105 6.19 4.94 -12.60
N ASN A 106 6.10 3.94 -11.73
CA ASN A 106 5.87 2.54 -12.12
C ASN A 106 4.38 2.18 -12.23
N LEU A 107 3.49 3.10 -11.88
CA LEU A 107 2.05 2.91 -12.01
C LEU A 107 1.52 3.45 -13.33
N ALA A 108 0.55 2.71 -13.87
CA ALA A 108 -0.21 3.02 -15.06
C ALA A 108 -1.70 2.75 -14.78
N ALA A 109 -2.56 3.21 -15.67
CA ALA A 109 -4.01 3.05 -15.49
C ALA A 109 -4.47 1.58 -15.42
N ASN A 110 -3.72 0.63 -16.01
CA ASN A 110 -4.05 -0.79 -16.05
C ASN A 110 -3.57 -1.60 -14.82
N ASN A 111 -2.65 -1.05 -14.01
CA ASN A 111 -2.12 -1.72 -12.81
C ASN A 111 -2.49 -0.98 -11.50
N LEU A 112 -3.31 0.07 -11.61
CA LEU A 112 -3.82 0.83 -10.47
C LEU A 112 -4.98 0.08 -9.80
N SER A 113 -4.78 -0.37 -8.56
CA SER A 113 -5.81 -1.02 -7.74
C SER A 113 -6.46 -0.07 -6.72
N THR A 114 -7.61 -0.46 -6.19
CA THR A 114 -8.26 0.24 -5.07
C THR A 114 -7.37 0.34 -3.84
N GLU A 115 -6.57 -0.69 -3.56
CA GLU A 115 -5.63 -0.73 -2.45
C GLU A 115 -4.53 0.32 -2.65
N ILE A 116 -3.97 0.47 -3.85
CA ILE A 116 -2.97 1.50 -4.14
C ILE A 116 -3.56 2.91 -3.95
N VAL A 117 -4.82 3.13 -4.36
CA VAL A 117 -5.53 4.39 -4.09
C VAL A 117 -5.69 4.64 -2.58
N LEU A 118 -5.99 3.60 -1.80
CA LEU A 118 -6.05 3.70 -0.33
C LEU A 118 -4.69 4.04 0.28
N LEU A 119 -3.60 3.48 -0.25
CA LEU A 119 -2.23 3.81 0.16
C LEU A 119 -1.92 5.28 -0.08
N PHE A 120 -2.14 5.80 -1.29
CA PHE A 120 -1.90 7.22 -1.58
C PHE A 120 -2.75 8.15 -0.73
N ARG A 121 -4.01 7.79 -0.47
CA ARG A 121 -4.86 8.56 0.43
C ARG A 121 -4.31 8.59 1.86
N ALA A 122 -3.80 7.46 2.36
CA ALA A 122 -3.19 7.40 3.68
C ALA A 122 -1.90 8.23 3.73
N LEU A 123 -1.03 8.11 2.73
CA LEU A 123 0.20 8.91 2.62
C LEU A 123 -0.10 10.42 2.56
N LEU A 124 -1.14 10.82 1.83
CA LEU A 124 -1.59 12.21 1.77
C LEU A 124 -2.02 12.72 3.16
N ASN A 125 -2.90 11.96 3.83
CA ASN A 125 -3.45 12.34 5.12
C ASN A 125 -2.39 12.38 6.24
N SER A 126 -1.31 11.62 6.10
CA SER A 126 -0.19 11.58 7.05
C SER A 126 0.95 12.52 6.66
N GLU A 127 0.75 13.40 5.67
CA GLU A 127 1.71 14.42 5.20
C GLU A 127 3.02 13.86 4.63
N TYR A 128 2.95 12.71 3.95
CA TYR A 128 4.10 12.11 3.26
C TYR A 128 4.25 12.61 1.82
N LEU A 129 3.19 13.13 1.20
CA LEU A 129 3.22 13.55 -0.19
C LEU A 129 3.58 15.03 -0.34
N LYS A 130 4.54 15.32 -1.23
CA LYS A 130 4.86 16.68 -1.68
C LYS A 130 3.91 17.17 -2.77
N ALA A 131 3.85 18.48 -2.98
CA ALA A 131 2.97 19.10 -3.99
C ALA A 131 3.13 18.50 -5.40
N GLU A 132 4.37 18.24 -5.82
CA GLU A 132 4.67 17.62 -7.12
C GLU A 132 4.12 16.19 -7.21
N GLN A 133 4.31 15.38 -6.16
CA GLN A 133 3.79 14.02 -6.09
C GLN A 133 2.26 14.00 -6.06
N ILE A 134 1.62 14.93 -5.36
CA ILE A 134 0.15 15.09 -5.35
C ILE A 134 -0.36 15.38 -6.76
N CYS A 135 0.32 16.26 -7.50
CA CYS A 135 -0.02 16.56 -8.89
C CYS A 135 0.07 15.31 -9.76
N SER A 136 1.17 14.56 -9.66
CA SER A 136 1.39 13.33 -10.42
C SER A 136 0.36 12.24 -10.09
N VAL A 137 0.02 12.05 -8.81
CA VAL A 137 -1.05 11.12 -8.40
C VAL A 137 -2.39 11.55 -9.01
N ASN A 138 -2.73 12.84 -8.96
CA ASN A 138 -3.98 13.33 -9.56
C ASN A 138 -4.02 13.09 -11.08
N GLN A 139 -2.91 13.30 -11.79
CA GLN A 139 -2.82 13.02 -13.22
C GLN A 139 -3.01 11.53 -13.52
N LEU A 140 -2.39 10.64 -12.75
CA LEU A 140 -2.56 9.19 -12.86
C LEU A 140 -4.03 8.78 -12.66
N LEU A 141 -4.68 9.29 -11.61
CA LEU A 141 -6.10 9.02 -11.34
C LEU A 141 -7.02 9.54 -12.45
N GLN A 142 -6.72 10.71 -13.02
CA GLN A 142 -7.48 11.27 -14.15
C GLN A 142 -7.31 10.42 -15.41
N ALA A 143 -6.09 9.97 -15.71
CA ALA A 143 -5.83 9.08 -16.85
C ALA A 143 -6.60 7.75 -16.72
N CYS A 144 -6.61 7.16 -15.53
CA CYS A 144 -7.37 5.95 -15.23
C CYS A 144 -8.88 6.14 -15.45
N ARG A 145 -9.45 7.27 -14.98
CA ARG A 145 -10.87 7.60 -15.22
C ARG A 145 -11.18 7.73 -16.71
N LYS A 146 -10.33 8.41 -17.48
CA LYS A 146 -10.52 8.58 -18.94
C LYS A 146 -10.56 7.24 -19.66
N GLN A 147 -9.62 6.34 -19.36
CA GLN A 147 -9.57 5.01 -19.98
C GLN A 147 -10.89 4.23 -19.77
N LYS A 148 -11.43 4.25 -18.55
CA LYS A 148 -12.69 3.56 -18.24
C LYS A 148 -13.89 4.08 -19.06
N TYR A 149 -13.92 5.36 -19.40
CA TYR A 149 -14.98 5.91 -20.27
C TYR A 149 -14.77 5.53 -21.75
N THR A 150 -13.52 5.53 -22.22
CA THR A 150 -13.19 5.13 -23.60
C THR A 150 -13.49 3.65 -23.83
N ASP A 151 -13.11 2.77 -22.90
CA ASP A 151 -13.36 1.33 -22.99
C ASP A 151 -14.88 1.03 -23.04
N ASN A 152 -15.67 1.73 -22.22
CA ASN A 152 -17.14 1.62 -22.25
C ASN A 152 -17.75 2.09 -23.60
N SER A 153 -17.20 3.14 -24.22
CA SER A 153 -17.71 3.66 -25.49
C SER A 153 -17.39 2.76 -26.69
N GLN A 154 -16.30 1.98 -26.62
CA GLN A 154 -15.95 1.01 -27.65
C GLN A 154 -16.78 -0.28 -27.53
N ASP A 155 -17.11 -0.72 -26.31
CA ASP A 155 -17.96 -1.89 -26.08
C ASP A 155 -19.42 -1.70 -26.51
N GLU A 156 -19.92 -0.46 -26.46
CA GLU A 156 -21.25 -0.11 -26.98
C GLU A 156 -21.29 -0.01 -28.51
N SER A 157 -20.21 0.41 -29.16
CA SER A 157 -20.14 0.51 -30.63
C SER A 157 -19.83 -0.84 -31.32
N ALA A 158 -19.26 -1.81 -30.61
CA ALA A 158 -19.04 -3.18 -31.11
C ALA A 158 -20.27 -4.11 -30.98
N LYS A 159 -21.35 -3.65 -30.32
CA LYS A 159 -22.62 -4.38 -30.15
C LYS A 159 -23.76 -3.82 -31.01
N ALA A 160 -23.47 -2.86 -31.88
CA ALA A 160 -24.42 -2.23 -32.80
C ALA A 160 -24.31 -2.81 -34.22
#